data_AF-A0A843C8M3-F1
#
_entry.id   AF-A0A843C8M3-F1
#
_cell.length_a   1.000
_cell.length_b   1.000
_cell.length_c   1.000
_cell.angle_alpha   90.00
_cell.angle_beta   90.00
_cell.angle_gamma   90.00
#
_symmetry.space_group_name_H-M   'P 1'
#
loop_
_entity.id
_entity.type
_entity.pdbx_description
1 polymer ?
#
loop_
_entity_poly.entity_id
_entity_poly.type
_entity_poly.pdbx_seq_one_letter_code
_entity_poly.pdbx_strand_id
1 'polypeptide(L)' 'MVDIRPFRAIRYSKKAGSIVDLVTQPYDKIDPSLQHTYYEKSFYNYCRLI' A
#
# COMPACT_ATOMS: atom_id res chain seq x y z
N MET A 1 -2.89 -28.25 -16.83
CA MET A 1 -1.77 -27.69 -16.06
C MET A 1 -1.97 -26.18 -16.02
N VAL A 2 -1.87 -25.54 -14.86
CA VAL A 2 -2.03 -24.07 -14.76
C VAL A 2 -0.70 -23.41 -15.11
N ASP A 3 -0.72 -22.47 -16.06
CA ASP A 3 0.47 -21.67 -16.43
C ASP A 3 0.59 -20.48 -15.47
N ILE A 4 1.64 -20.49 -14.64
CA ILE A 4 1.95 -19.42 -13.69
C ILE A 4 3.20 -18.72 -14.19
N ARG A 5 3.08 -17.41 -14.44
CA ARG A 5 4.18 -16.57 -14.92
C ARG A 5 4.55 -15.51 -13.89
N PRO A 6 5.85 -15.22 -13.69
CA PRO A 6 6.25 -14.12 -12.84
C PRO A 6 5.84 -12.80 -13.48
N PHE A 7 5.54 -11.81 -12.65
CA PHE A 7 5.32 -10.43 -13.07
C PHE A 7 6.29 -9.51 -12.33
N ARG A 8 6.55 -8.35 -12.92
CA ARG A 8 7.45 -7.36 -12.33
C ARG A 8 6.76 -6.65 -11.18
N ALA A 9 7.40 -6.61 -10.02
CA ALA A 9 6.93 -5.81 -8.89
C ALA A 9 6.93 -4.31 -9.21
N ILE A 10 5.95 -3.58 -8.68
CA ILE A 10 5.88 -2.13 -8.74
C ILE A 10 6.59 -1.56 -7.51
N ARG A 11 7.28 -0.42 -7.67
CA ARG A 11 7.97 0.27 -6.59
C ARG A 11 7.55 1.73 -6.55
N TYR A 12 7.55 2.31 -5.35
CA TYR A 12 7.38 3.75 -5.21
C TYR A 12 8.53 4.51 -5.89
N SER A 13 8.18 5.63 -6.53
CA SER A 13 9.16 6.61 -6.97
C SER A 13 9.38 7.65 -5.87
N LYS A 14 10.41 8.49 -6.01
CA LYS A 14 10.68 9.60 -5.08
C LYS A 14 9.49 10.57 -4.90
N LYS A 15 8.58 10.63 -5.88
CA LYS A 15 7.36 11.47 -5.81
C LYS A 15 6.39 11.04 -4.72
N ALA A 16 6.48 9.80 -4.24
CA ALA A 16 5.60 9.27 -3.20
C ALA A 16 5.95 9.79 -1.78
N GLY A 17 7.12 10.42 -1.61
CA GLY A 17 7.55 10.97 -0.33
C GLY A 17 8.21 9.95 0.59
N SER A 18 8.08 10.18 1.90
CA SER A 18 8.68 9.35 2.93
C SER A 18 8.05 7.96 2.99
N ILE A 19 8.88 6.91 3.05
CA ILE A 19 8.42 5.52 3.15
C ILE A 19 7.54 5.29 4.40
N VAL A 20 7.82 5.99 5.50
CA VAL A 20 7.09 5.83 6.77
C VAL A 20 5.60 6.18 6.62
N ASP A 21 5.26 7.08 5.69
CA ASP A 21 3.89 7.50 5.42
C ASP A 21 3.20 6.63 4.35
N LEU A 22 3.94 5.71 3.74
CA LEU A 22 3.46 4.83 2.66
C LEU A 22 3.18 3.40 3.14
N VAL A 23 3.75 3.00 4.27
CA VAL A 23 3.58 1.67 4.86
C VAL A 23 2.31 1.58 5.71
N THR A 24 1.76 0.38 5.81
CA THR A 24 0.56 0.09 6.60
C THR A 24 0.75 -1.17 7.42
N GLN A 25 -0.13 -1.35 8.40
CA GLN A 25 -0.31 -2.65 9.03
C GLN A 25 -0.86 -3.67 8.02
N PRO A 26 -0.77 -4.97 8.34
CA PRO A 26 -1.44 -6.04 7.59
C PRO A 26 -2.95 -5.80 7.41
N TYR A 27 -3.50 -6.21 6.26
CA TYR A 27 -4.88 -5.90 5.85
C TYR A 27 -5.93 -6.43 6.84
N ASP A 28 -5.66 -7.53 7.52
CA ASP A 28 -6.51 -8.14 8.54
C ASP A 28 -6.68 -7.28 9.79
N LYS A 29 -5.79 -6.29 9.99
CA LYS A 29 -5.82 -5.36 11.13
C LYS A 29 -6.33 -3.97 10.77
N ILE A 30 -6.63 -3.70 9.50
CA ILE A 30 -7.06 -2.37 9.07
C ILE A 30 -8.57 -2.27 9.21
N ASP A 31 -9.01 -1.59 10.26
CA ASP A 31 -10.39 -1.15 10.40
C ASP A 31 -10.65 0.18 9.66
N PRO A 32 -11.92 0.60 9.47
CA PRO A 32 -12.25 1.81 8.72
C PRO A 32 -11.62 3.10 9.25
N SER A 33 -11.42 3.23 10.56
CA SER A 33 -10.80 4.42 11.15
C SER A 33 -9.30 4.48 10.87
N LEU A 34 -8.64 3.33 10.93
CA LEU A 34 -7.23 3.20 10.58
C LEU A 34 -7.00 3.41 9.08
N GLN A 35 -7.91 2.90 8.23
CA GLN A 35 -7.90 3.16 6.78
C GLN A 35 -7.97 4.65 6.48
N HIS A 36 -8.86 5.38 7.15
CA HIS A 36 -8.96 6.84 6.98
C HIS A 36 -7.66 7.54 7.37
N THR A 37 -7.08 7.17 8.50
CA THR A 37 -5.78 7.69 8.95
C THR A 37 -4.68 7.47 7.91
N TYR A 38 -4.62 6.29 7.29
CA TYR A 38 -3.64 6.01 6.23
C TYR A 38 -3.87 6.86 4.97
N TYR A 39 -5.12 7.14 4.63
CA TYR A 39 -5.46 7.99 3.49
C TYR A 39 -5.05 9.43 3.69
N GLU A 40 -5.12 9.93 4.92
CA GLU A 40 -4.65 11.27 5.29
C GLU A 40 -3.11 11.37 5.29
N LYS A 41 -2.41 10.31 5.73
CA LYS A 41 -0.94 10.29 5.75
C LYS A 41 -0.31 10.48 4.36
N SER A 42 -0.86 9.82 3.35
CA SER A 42 -0.37 9.96 1.99
C SER A 42 -1.42 9.59 0.94
N PHE A 43 -1.47 10.39 -0.13
CA PHE A 43 -2.23 10.04 -1.32
C PHE A 43 -1.77 8.72 -1.94
N TYR A 44 -0.50 8.36 -1.77
CA TYR A 44 0.10 7.12 -2.30
C TYR A 44 0.19 5.99 -1.28
N ASN A 45 -0.49 6.10 -0.14
CA ASN A 45 -0.40 5.07 0.90
C ASN A 45 -0.85 3.68 0.40
N TYR A 46 -0.14 2.63 0.81
CA TYR A 46 -0.38 1.25 0.37
C TYR A 46 -1.79 0.74 0.69
N CYS A 47 -2.46 1.31 1.70
CA CYS A 47 -3.83 0.99 2.08
C CYS A 47 -4.86 1.15 0.94
N ARG A 48 -4.50 1.85 -0.14
CA ARG A 48 -5.38 2.05 -1.32
C ARG A 48 -5.36 0.88 -2.30
N LEU A 49 -4.44 -0.08 -2.15
CA LEU A 49 -4.26 -1.22 -3.05
C LEU A 49 -4.66 -2.56 -2.44
N ILE A 50 -4.89 -2.60 -1.13
CA ILE A 50 -5.21 -3.81 -0.36
C ILE A 50 -6.69 -3.86 0.01
#